data_AF-A0A8G1HA79-F1
#
_entry.id   AF-A0A8G1HA79-F1
#
_cell.length_a   1.000
_cell.length_b   1.000
_cell.length_c   1.000
_cell.angle_alpha   90.00
_cell.angle_beta   90.00
_cell.angle_gamma   90.00
#
_symmetry.space_group_name_H-M   'P 1'
#
loop_
_entity.id
_entity.type
_entity.pdbx_description
1 polymer ?
#
loop_
_entity_poly.entity_id
_entity_poly.type
_entity_poly.pdbx_seq_one_letter_code
_entity_poly.pdbx_strand_id
1 'polypeptide(L)'
;MRLDIQTLGTVNQLAHDGAQAAANSLIQLTGTETDVEVTRVDLVPLPDLAEEFTGEEFVGVEIETSGSLTGTVVLVFDRDSTMLLLDSIMPESWGDVSSDMDKSGVSEVANIMIGGFVDAWADHFSTKITLSPPKYVAGEWPSILPEDVPLWNERETAMTFTSQLTTESEVIDFHIYLFPERDSFQSLLADTFPQDRLPISMDKLSVFNEMTKAGAGRAAEKVTQMTNIETDVEISRFTFVPFEDIDGYLTDDERIIAITNLQAPPGGYIVVLFDMESARVIADALLPIETEGNEFTDQHQAAIEEIGNIMTSGFIDGWANTLNRKIQHVPPDVVNGPGATTLRSLIGDFEERQDYLFLFDSTIQTPEQAIGLNIFAIPDQDQLQTVLDELSVDEATSAIDDPESFEPSSYDDLK
;
A
#
# COMPACT_ATOMS: atom_id res chain seq x y z
N MET A 1 16.89 17.22 -4.13
CA MET A 1 15.77 17.36 -5.09
C MET A 1 14.57 16.68 -4.47
N ARG A 2 13.36 17.16 -4.74
CA ARG A 2 12.44 17.46 -3.64
C ARG A 2 11.00 17.34 -4.30
N LEU A 3 10.15 16.26 -4.16
CA LEU A 3 8.68 16.11 -4.55
C LEU A 3 7.56 16.43 -3.48
N ASP A 4 6.64 17.38 -3.65
CA ASP A 4 5.59 17.67 -2.63
C ASP A 4 4.69 16.45 -2.30
N ILE A 5 4.09 16.38 -1.09
CA ILE A 5 3.16 15.27 -0.76
C ILE A 5 1.95 15.26 -1.72
N GLN A 6 1.54 16.43 -2.23
CA GLN A 6 0.57 16.55 -3.32
C GLN A 6 1.02 15.86 -4.61
N THR A 7 2.32 15.90 -4.94
CA THR A 7 2.88 15.18 -6.10
C THR A 7 2.73 13.67 -5.91
N LEU A 8 2.84 13.17 -4.68
CA LEU A 8 2.68 11.75 -4.37
C LEU A 8 1.22 11.31 -4.40
N GLY A 9 0.33 12.12 -3.83
CA GLY A 9 -1.10 11.97 -4.07
C GLY A 9 -1.42 11.93 -5.57
N THR A 10 -0.77 12.78 -6.38
CA THR A 10 -0.97 12.78 -7.84
C THR A 10 -0.41 11.54 -8.53
N VAL A 11 0.80 11.10 -8.17
CA VAL A 11 1.39 9.86 -8.71
C VAL A 11 0.52 8.66 -8.35
N ASN A 12 0.01 8.62 -7.12
CA ASN A 12 -0.89 7.58 -6.64
C ASN A 12 -2.25 7.63 -7.34
N GLN A 13 -2.82 8.83 -7.54
CA GLN A 13 -4.04 9.00 -8.32
C GLN A 13 -3.85 8.51 -9.74
N LEU A 14 -2.73 8.86 -10.38
CA LEU A 14 -2.42 8.42 -11.73
C LEU A 14 -2.22 6.93 -11.86
N ALA A 15 -1.60 6.37 -10.83
CA ALA A 15 -1.44 4.96 -10.70
C ALA A 15 -2.79 4.24 -10.58
N HIS A 16 -3.70 4.79 -9.78
CA HIS A 16 -5.08 4.33 -9.67
C HIS A 16 -5.83 4.46 -11.01
N ASP A 17 -5.80 5.64 -11.63
CA ASP A 17 -6.41 5.91 -12.94
C ASP A 17 -5.86 4.97 -14.04
N GLY A 18 -4.55 4.71 -14.02
CA GLY A 18 -3.88 3.79 -14.93
C GLY A 18 -4.31 2.34 -14.73
N ALA A 19 -4.39 1.87 -13.48
CA ALA A 19 -4.89 0.54 -13.16
C ALA A 19 -6.37 0.39 -13.57
N GLN A 20 -7.18 1.42 -13.32
CA GLN A 20 -8.57 1.47 -13.78
C GLN A 20 -8.65 1.44 -15.31
N ALA A 21 -7.77 2.15 -16.03
CA ALA A 21 -7.71 2.12 -17.49
C ALA A 21 -7.30 0.73 -18.04
N ALA A 22 -6.38 0.04 -17.36
CA ALA A 22 -6.02 -1.34 -17.68
C ALA A 22 -7.21 -2.28 -17.50
N ALA A 23 -7.89 -2.21 -16.36
CA ALA A 23 -9.07 -3.00 -16.06
C ALA A 23 -10.22 -2.74 -17.06
N ASN A 24 -10.48 -1.47 -17.38
CA ASN A 24 -11.46 -1.09 -18.40
C ASN A 24 -11.12 -1.67 -19.78
N SER A 25 -9.83 -1.74 -20.11
CA SER A 25 -9.37 -2.35 -21.36
C SER A 25 -9.64 -3.86 -21.37
N LEU A 26 -9.46 -4.52 -20.23
CA LEU A 26 -9.81 -5.93 -20.04
C LEU A 26 -11.33 -6.19 -20.14
N ILE A 27 -12.15 -5.31 -19.55
CA ILE A 27 -13.63 -5.36 -19.67
C ILE A 27 -14.06 -5.26 -21.13
N GLN A 28 -13.46 -4.35 -21.90
CA GLN A 28 -13.77 -4.20 -23.32
C GLN A 28 -13.44 -5.45 -24.14
N LEU A 29 -12.41 -6.21 -23.73
CA LEU A 29 -12.00 -7.46 -24.39
C LEU A 29 -12.88 -8.65 -24.03
N THR A 30 -13.21 -8.79 -22.75
CA THR A 30 -14.03 -9.90 -22.24
C THR A 30 -15.52 -9.70 -22.53
N GLY A 31 -15.96 -8.45 -22.73
CA GLY A 31 -17.35 -8.11 -23.03
C GLY A 31 -18.32 -8.38 -21.87
N THR A 32 -17.81 -8.54 -20.66
CA THR A 32 -18.58 -8.86 -19.45
C THR A 32 -18.80 -7.58 -18.64
N GLU A 33 -19.99 -7.42 -18.04
CA GLU A 33 -20.22 -6.38 -17.03
C GLU A 33 -19.49 -6.80 -15.76
N THR A 34 -18.47 -6.04 -15.39
CA THR A 34 -17.54 -6.42 -14.32
C THR A 34 -17.30 -5.22 -13.42
N ASP A 35 -17.25 -5.46 -12.12
CA ASP A 35 -16.83 -4.46 -11.15
C ASP A 35 -15.30 -4.50 -11.02
N VAL A 36 -14.68 -3.33 -11.13
CA VAL A 36 -13.23 -3.18 -10.97
C VAL A 36 -12.97 -2.62 -9.58
N GLU A 37 -12.13 -3.32 -8.83
CA GLU A 37 -11.59 -2.83 -7.58
C GLU A 37 -10.08 -2.65 -7.74
N VAL A 38 -9.65 -1.42 -7.96
CA VAL A 38 -8.23 -1.06 -7.92
C VAL A 38 -7.84 -0.93 -6.46
N THR A 39 -7.15 -1.96 -5.96
CA THR A 39 -7.00 -2.17 -4.52
C THR A 39 -5.79 -1.45 -3.93
N ARG A 40 -4.70 -1.25 -4.69
CA ARG A 40 -3.47 -0.68 -4.11
C ARG A 40 -2.42 -0.18 -5.10
N VAL A 41 -1.71 0.89 -4.73
CA VAL A 41 -0.52 1.41 -5.40
C VAL A 41 0.58 1.63 -4.37
N ASP A 42 1.76 1.03 -4.58
CA ASP A 42 2.86 1.09 -3.62
C ASP A 42 4.23 1.24 -4.31
N LEU A 43 5.20 1.85 -3.62
CA LEU A 43 6.62 1.87 -4.00
C LEU A 43 7.37 0.86 -3.13
N VAL A 44 7.85 -0.23 -3.74
CA VAL A 44 8.29 -1.42 -3.01
C VAL A 44 9.70 -1.84 -3.44
N PRO A 45 10.66 -1.97 -2.50
CA PRO A 45 11.93 -2.64 -2.76
C PRO A 45 11.71 -4.09 -3.19
N LEU A 46 12.49 -4.59 -4.14
CA LEU A 46 12.35 -5.97 -4.63
C LEU A 46 12.40 -7.06 -3.52
N PRO A 47 13.23 -6.95 -2.47
CA PRO A 47 13.23 -7.95 -1.40
C PRO A 47 11.89 -8.06 -0.67
N ASP A 48 11.17 -6.96 -0.47
CA ASP A 48 9.85 -6.96 0.15
C ASP A 48 8.80 -7.52 -0.82
N LEU A 49 8.91 -7.16 -2.10
CA LEU A 49 8.02 -7.69 -3.13
C LEU A 49 8.12 -9.22 -3.24
N ALA A 50 9.31 -9.79 -3.03
CA ALA A 50 9.54 -11.23 -3.07
C ALA A 50 8.70 -12.03 -2.06
N GLU A 51 8.32 -11.42 -0.93
CA GLU A 51 7.48 -12.06 0.10
C GLU A 51 6.08 -12.39 -0.45
N GLU A 52 5.61 -11.65 -1.45
CA GLU A 52 4.29 -11.80 -2.08
C GLU A 52 4.22 -12.98 -3.06
N PHE A 53 5.36 -13.44 -3.57
CA PHE A 53 5.44 -14.42 -4.67
C PHE A 53 5.77 -15.84 -4.19
N THR A 54 5.43 -16.20 -2.97
CA THR A 54 5.88 -17.46 -2.36
C THR A 54 5.08 -18.67 -2.84
N GLY A 55 5.75 -19.58 -3.57
CA GLY A 55 5.23 -20.92 -3.86
C GLY A 55 4.23 -21.03 -5.02
N GLU A 56 4.06 -19.95 -5.81
CA GLU A 56 3.14 -19.90 -6.95
C GLU A 56 3.88 -19.62 -8.27
N GLU A 57 3.37 -20.20 -9.37
CA GLU A 57 3.84 -19.90 -10.72
C GLU A 57 2.99 -18.79 -11.33
N PHE A 58 3.67 -17.76 -11.82
CA PHE A 58 3.02 -16.61 -12.45
C PHE A 58 3.24 -16.63 -13.96
N VAL A 59 2.28 -16.05 -14.68
CA VAL A 59 2.35 -15.83 -16.12
C VAL A 59 2.18 -14.34 -16.37
N GLY A 60 3.01 -13.78 -17.24
CA GLY A 60 2.98 -12.35 -17.46
C GLY A 60 3.62 -11.91 -18.76
N VAL A 61 3.65 -10.59 -18.93
CA VAL A 61 4.16 -9.94 -20.12
C VAL A 61 4.94 -8.70 -19.71
N GLU A 62 6.16 -8.64 -20.22
CA GLU A 62 7.10 -7.55 -20.07
C GLU A 62 7.03 -6.63 -21.31
N ILE A 63 6.90 -5.33 -21.09
CA ILE A 63 6.90 -4.29 -22.12
C ILE A 63 7.82 -3.15 -21.68
N GLU A 64 8.78 -2.80 -22.53
CA GLU A 64 9.64 -1.65 -22.28
C GLU A 64 8.93 -0.36 -22.69
N THR A 65 9.07 0.67 -21.85
CA THR A 65 8.56 2.02 -22.12
C THR A 65 9.72 2.94 -22.48
N SER A 66 9.48 3.89 -23.38
CA SER A 66 10.45 4.90 -23.77
C SER A 66 9.78 6.23 -24.12
N GLY A 67 10.57 7.31 -24.16
CA GLY A 67 10.08 8.66 -24.40
C GLY A 67 10.17 9.49 -23.14
N SER A 68 9.04 10.00 -22.65
CA SER A 68 9.02 10.76 -21.39
C SER A 68 9.01 9.89 -20.13
N LEU A 69 8.65 8.62 -20.25
CA LEU A 69 8.78 7.62 -19.20
C LEU A 69 9.55 6.42 -19.76
N THR A 70 10.84 6.34 -19.41
CA THR A 70 11.70 5.19 -19.71
C THR A 70 11.66 4.21 -18.54
N GLY A 71 11.55 2.92 -18.85
CA GLY A 71 11.49 1.86 -17.87
C GLY A 71 10.88 0.58 -18.45
N THR A 72 10.41 -0.29 -17.56
CA THR A 72 9.75 -1.54 -17.94
C THR A 72 8.44 -1.69 -17.18
N VAL A 73 7.39 -2.12 -17.86
CA VAL A 73 6.11 -2.52 -17.26
C VAL A 73 5.99 -4.04 -17.36
N VAL A 74 5.71 -4.71 -16.25
CA VAL A 74 5.41 -6.13 -16.21
C VAL A 74 4.00 -6.31 -15.69
N LEU A 75 3.13 -6.94 -16.47
CA LEU A 75 1.81 -7.38 -16.01
C LEU A 75 1.88 -8.87 -15.73
N VAL A 76 1.45 -9.30 -14.55
CA VAL A 76 1.40 -10.72 -14.16
C VAL A 76 0.03 -11.12 -13.65
N PHE A 77 -0.26 -12.40 -13.85
CA PHE A 77 -1.44 -13.10 -13.38
C PHE A 77 -0.97 -14.38 -12.68
N ASP A 78 -1.69 -14.78 -11.64
CA ASP A 78 -1.58 -16.14 -11.15
C ASP A 78 -2.14 -17.13 -12.19
N ARG A 79 -1.91 -18.43 -11.95
CA ARG A 79 -2.32 -19.48 -12.89
C ARG A 79 -3.84 -19.60 -13.03
N ASP A 80 -4.59 -19.44 -11.94
CA ASP A 80 -6.04 -19.56 -11.93
C ASP A 80 -6.67 -18.37 -12.67
N SER A 81 -6.25 -17.15 -12.35
CA SER A 81 -6.61 -15.91 -13.06
C SER A 81 -6.26 -15.97 -14.55
N THR A 82 -5.10 -16.55 -14.91
CA THR A 82 -4.73 -16.77 -16.32
C THR A 82 -5.74 -17.68 -17.03
N MET A 83 -6.17 -18.77 -16.39
CA MET A 83 -7.15 -19.69 -16.98
C MET A 83 -8.53 -19.03 -17.15
N LEU A 84 -8.99 -18.27 -16.16
CA LEU A 84 -10.27 -17.54 -16.20
C LEU A 84 -10.26 -16.46 -17.30
N LEU A 85 -9.17 -15.70 -17.38
CA LEU A 85 -8.95 -14.68 -18.40
C LEU A 85 -9.04 -15.28 -19.81
N LEU A 86 -8.36 -16.39 -20.00
CA LEU A 86 -8.24 -17.08 -21.27
C LEU A 86 -9.55 -17.74 -21.70
N ASP A 87 -10.30 -18.33 -20.76
CA ASP A 87 -11.63 -18.88 -21.04
C ASP A 87 -12.64 -17.76 -21.41
N SER A 88 -12.54 -16.62 -20.74
CA SER A 88 -13.38 -15.44 -21.01
C SER A 88 -13.20 -14.88 -22.42
N ILE A 89 -11.97 -14.91 -22.95
CA ILE A 89 -11.63 -14.27 -24.23
C ILE A 89 -11.67 -15.27 -25.40
N MET A 90 -11.36 -16.54 -25.17
CA MET A 90 -11.33 -17.57 -26.21
C MET A 90 -11.98 -18.90 -25.77
N PRO A 91 -13.32 -18.98 -25.61
CA PRO A 91 -14.00 -20.14 -25.00
C PRO A 91 -13.86 -21.50 -25.74
N GLU A 92 -13.36 -21.51 -26.98
CA GLU A 92 -13.36 -22.72 -27.84
C GLU A 92 -11.99 -23.38 -28.04
N SER A 93 -10.94 -22.98 -27.31
CA SER A 93 -9.57 -23.44 -27.56
C SER A 93 -8.77 -23.82 -26.32
N TRP A 94 -9.14 -24.88 -25.57
CA TRP A 94 -8.38 -25.22 -24.34
C TRP A 94 -7.98 -26.69 -24.18
N GLY A 95 -6.74 -26.87 -23.71
CA GLY A 95 -6.16 -28.15 -23.29
C GLY A 95 -4.93 -28.03 -22.37
N ASP A 96 -4.10 -26.98 -22.48
CA ASP A 96 -2.95 -26.72 -21.58
C ASP A 96 -2.38 -25.31 -21.79
N VAL A 97 -2.24 -24.49 -20.74
CA VAL A 97 -1.73 -23.08 -20.73
C VAL A 97 -0.29 -22.95 -21.29
N SER A 98 0.33 -24.05 -21.71
CA SER A 98 1.67 -24.11 -22.30
C SER A 98 1.72 -23.94 -23.83
N SER A 99 0.57 -23.81 -24.52
CA SER A 99 0.55 -23.73 -25.98
C SER A 99 0.98 -22.34 -26.49
N ASP A 100 1.63 -22.29 -27.67
CA ASP A 100 2.04 -21.01 -28.27
C ASP A 100 0.84 -20.10 -28.60
N MET A 101 -0.37 -20.66 -28.70
CA MET A 101 -1.61 -19.91 -28.93
C MET A 101 -2.05 -19.19 -27.64
N ASP A 102 -1.90 -19.84 -26.50
CA ASP A 102 -2.27 -19.28 -25.19
C ASP A 102 -1.30 -18.17 -24.78
N LYS A 103 0.01 -18.36 -25.04
CA LYS A 103 1.02 -17.29 -24.88
C LYS A 103 0.70 -16.07 -25.72
N SER A 104 0.23 -16.27 -26.95
CA SER A 104 -0.16 -15.18 -27.85
C SER A 104 -1.42 -14.48 -27.36
N GLY A 105 -2.39 -15.24 -26.83
CA GLY A 105 -3.59 -14.70 -26.20
C GLY A 105 -3.24 -13.80 -25.01
N VAL A 106 -2.47 -14.32 -24.05
CA VAL A 106 -2.01 -13.54 -22.88
C VAL A 106 -1.20 -12.30 -23.31
N SER A 107 -0.32 -12.45 -24.29
CA SER A 107 0.49 -11.33 -24.82
C SER A 107 -0.36 -10.21 -25.41
N GLU A 108 -1.42 -10.55 -26.15
CA GLU A 108 -2.31 -9.55 -26.73
C GLU A 108 -3.14 -8.82 -25.66
N VAL A 109 -3.69 -9.58 -24.70
CA VAL A 109 -4.45 -9.00 -23.59
C VAL A 109 -3.57 -8.07 -22.77
N ALA A 110 -2.39 -8.54 -22.38
CA ALA A 110 -1.47 -7.74 -21.58
C ALA A 110 -0.99 -6.49 -22.32
N ASN A 111 -0.72 -6.60 -23.63
CA ASN A 111 -0.36 -5.45 -24.45
C ASN A 111 -1.47 -4.39 -24.48
N ILE A 112 -2.72 -4.81 -24.53
CA ILE A 112 -3.88 -3.89 -24.48
C ILE A 112 -4.03 -3.28 -23.09
N MET A 113 -3.91 -4.07 -22.02
CA MET A 113 -4.00 -3.59 -20.63
C MET A 113 -2.87 -2.62 -20.28
N ILE A 114 -1.62 -2.97 -20.60
CA ILE A 114 -0.45 -2.10 -20.40
C ILE A 114 -0.57 -0.84 -21.28
N GLY A 115 -1.11 -0.98 -22.51
CA GLY A 115 -1.45 0.16 -23.36
C GLY A 115 -2.37 1.15 -22.67
N GLY A 116 -3.51 0.68 -22.16
CA GLY A 116 -4.46 1.51 -21.41
C GLY A 116 -3.85 2.14 -20.16
N PHE A 117 -3.05 1.37 -19.40
CA PHE A 117 -2.31 1.86 -18.24
C PHE A 117 -1.38 3.02 -18.61
N VAL A 118 -0.53 2.83 -19.61
CA VAL A 118 0.47 3.83 -20.02
C VAL A 118 -0.17 5.04 -20.69
N ASP A 119 -1.27 4.86 -21.44
CA ASP A 119 -2.01 5.96 -22.05
C ASP A 119 -2.62 6.89 -21.00
N ALA A 120 -3.13 6.36 -19.88
CA ALA A 120 -3.62 7.18 -18.76
C ALA A 120 -2.53 8.11 -18.20
N TRP A 121 -1.31 7.58 -18.04
CA TRP A 121 -0.15 8.36 -17.63
C TRP A 121 0.23 9.39 -18.70
N ALA A 122 0.31 8.97 -19.96
CA ALA A 122 0.68 9.85 -21.07
C ALA A 122 -0.29 11.04 -21.20
N ASP A 123 -1.59 10.80 -21.07
CA ASP A 123 -2.63 11.82 -21.17
C ASP A 123 -2.52 12.85 -20.03
N HIS A 124 -2.34 12.39 -18.78
CA HIS A 124 -2.21 13.31 -17.65
C HIS A 124 -0.98 14.22 -17.77
N PHE A 125 0.17 13.63 -18.13
CA PHE A 125 1.40 14.39 -18.33
C PHE A 125 1.43 15.12 -19.69
N SER A 126 0.36 15.01 -20.50
CA SER A 126 0.28 15.58 -21.86
C SER A 126 1.51 15.24 -22.71
N THR A 127 1.98 14.00 -22.57
CA THR A 127 3.22 13.50 -23.17
C THR A 127 2.97 12.30 -24.07
N LYS A 128 4.05 11.69 -24.58
CA LYS A 128 4.03 10.46 -25.35
C LYS A 128 4.97 9.46 -24.73
N ILE A 129 4.42 8.29 -24.44
CA ILE A 129 5.16 7.12 -24.00
C ILE A 129 5.01 6.08 -25.12
N THR A 130 6.13 5.47 -25.53
CA THR A 130 6.15 4.45 -26.58
C THR A 130 6.44 3.10 -25.97
N LEU A 131 5.65 2.10 -26.37
CA LEU A 131 5.76 0.71 -25.91
C LEU A 131 6.55 -0.13 -26.91
N SER A 132 7.39 -1.03 -26.41
CA SER A 132 8.02 -2.09 -27.20
C SER A 132 7.03 -3.25 -27.45
N PRO A 133 7.34 -4.20 -28.35
CA PRO A 133 6.54 -5.41 -28.49
C PRO A 133 6.52 -6.24 -27.20
N PRO A 134 5.39 -6.89 -26.85
CA PRO A 134 5.28 -7.69 -25.63
C PRO A 134 6.24 -8.89 -25.62
N LYS A 135 6.89 -9.12 -24.49
CA LYS A 135 7.72 -10.28 -24.20
C LYS A 135 7.05 -11.12 -23.12
N TYR A 136 6.65 -12.33 -23.50
CA TYR A 136 6.06 -13.29 -22.57
C TYR A 136 7.08 -13.75 -21.51
N VAL A 137 6.67 -13.74 -20.24
CA VAL A 137 7.43 -14.24 -19.09
C VAL A 137 6.57 -15.20 -18.28
N ALA A 138 7.18 -16.23 -17.70
CA ALA A 138 6.48 -17.18 -16.82
C ALA A 138 7.45 -17.90 -15.88
N GLY A 139 6.96 -18.22 -14.68
CA GLY A 139 7.67 -19.00 -13.68
C GLY A 139 7.49 -18.46 -12.26
N GLU A 140 8.29 -18.99 -11.35
CA GLU A 140 8.38 -18.50 -9.97
C GLU A 140 9.28 -17.26 -9.90
N TRP A 141 9.09 -16.44 -8.86
CA TRP A 141 9.99 -15.35 -8.53
C TRP A 141 11.45 -15.81 -8.37
N PRO A 142 12.47 -15.05 -8.83
CA PRO A 142 12.42 -13.75 -9.52
C PRO A 142 12.33 -13.86 -11.05
N SER A 143 11.95 -15.02 -11.61
CA SER A 143 12.04 -15.30 -13.06
C SER A 143 11.11 -14.44 -13.93
N ILE A 144 10.11 -13.81 -13.33
CA ILE A 144 9.17 -12.88 -13.97
C ILE A 144 9.67 -11.44 -14.04
N LEU A 145 10.77 -11.11 -13.35
CA LEU A 145 11.32 -9.77 -13.31
C LEU A 145 12.06 -9.42 -14.61
N PRO A 146 12.13 -8.14 -14.98
CA PRO A 146 12.96 -7.70 -16.09
C PRO A 146 14.45 -7.97 -15.80
N GLU A 147 15.25 -8.11 -16.86
CA GLU A 147 16.70 -8.39 -16.72
C GLU A 147 17.44 -7.23 -16.02
N ASP A 148 17.02 -5.99 -16.29
CA ASP A 148 17.58 -4.78 -15.72
C ASP A 148 16.53 -4.08 -14.85
N VAL A 149 16.70 -4.16 -13.53
CA VAL A 149 15.84 -3.46 -12.57
C VAL A 149 16.51 -2.14 -12.18
N PRO A 150 15.83 -0.98 -12.34
CA PRO A 150 16.42 0.30 -12.02
C PRO A 150 16.71 0.43 -10.52
N LEU A 151 17.88 0.99 -10.22
CA LEU A 151 18.28 1.28 -8.85
C LEU A 151 17.77 2.63 -8.39
N TRP A 152 17.10 2.61 -7.25
CA TRP A 152 16.64 3.76 -6.50
C TRP A 152 17.33 3.72 -5.13
N ASN A 153 18.31 4.61 -4.94
CA ASN A 153 19.19 4.64 -3.75
C ASN A 153 19.88 3.32 -3.47
N GLU A 154 20.56 2.80 -4.50
CA GLU A 154 21.33 1.55 -4.40
C GLU A 154 20.47 0.30 -4.15
N ARG A 155 19.14 0.43 -4.15
CA ARG A 155 18.18 -0.68 -4.05
C ARG A 155 17.36 -0.81 -5.31
N GLU A 156 17.04 -2.04 -5.69
CA GLU A 156 16.11 -2.34 -6.78
C GLU A 156 14.68 -2.09 -6.30
N THR A 157 13.91 -1.26 -7.01
CA THR A 157 12.57 -0.81 -6.56
C THR A 157 11.56 -0.86 -7.71
N ALA A 158 10.36 -1.34 -7.39
CA ALA A 158 9.21 -1.37 -8.28
C ALA A 158 8.12 -0.42 -7.76
N MET A 159 7.35 0.17 -8.67
CA MET A 159 6.00 0.62 -8.35
C MET A 159 5.06 -0.55 -8.61
N THR A 160 4.29 -0.94 -7.61
CA THR A 160 3.36 -2.07 -7.66
C THR A 160 1.94 -1.55 -7.73
N PHE A 161 1.11 -2.23 -8.53
CA PHE A 161 -0.29 -1.92 -8.68
C PHE A 161 -1.04 -3.25 -8.61
N THR A 162 -1.86 -3.41 -7.58
CA THR A 162 -2.68 -4.61 -7.42
C THR A 162 -4.12 -4.26 -7.75
N SER A 163 -4.75 -5.10 -8.56
CA SER A 163 -6.12 -4.89 -8.98
C SER A 163 -6.84 -6.21 -9.11
N GLN A 164 -8.11 -6.17 -8.69
CA GLN A 164 -9.01 -7.30 -8.76
C GLN A 164 -10.17 -6.94 -9.68
N LEU A 165 -10.52 -7.89 -10.54
CA LEU A 165 -11.64 -7.77 -11.46
C LEU A 165 -12.67 -8.85 -11.13
N THR A 166 -13.84 -8.43 -10.64
CA THR A 166 -14.87 -9.33 -10.11
C THR A 166 -16.10 -9.36 -11.03
N THR A 167 -16.34 -10.51 -11.63
CA THR A 167 -17.55 -10.80 -12.43
C THR A 167 -18.62 -11.50 -11.56
N GLU A 168 -19.82 -11.74 -12.11
CA GLU A 168 -20.88 -12.47 -11.38
C GLU A 168 -20.47 -13.88 -10.91
N SER A 169 -19.45 -14.50 -11.53
CA SER A 169 -19.05 -15.88 -11.25
C SER A 169 -17.56 -16.10 -10.97
N GLU A 170 -16.70 -15.15 -11.31
CA GLU A 170 -15.26 -15.31 -11.35
C GLU A 170 -14.54 -14.04 -10.87
N VAL A 171 -13.41 -14.23 -10.21
CA VAL A 171 -12.52 -13.16 -9.76
C VAL A 171 -11.19 -13.36 -10.49
N ILE A 172 -10.72 -12.31 -11.15
CA ILE A 172 -9.45 -12.30 -11.89
C ILE A 172 -8.54 -11.30 -11.18
N ASP A 173 -7.49 -11.83 -10.58
CA ASP A 173 -6.44 -11.04 -9.93
C ASP A 173 -5.31 -10.77 -10.92
N PHE A 174 -4.83 -9.53 -10.92
CA PHE A 174 -3.67 -9.16 -11.72
C PHE A 174 -2.83 -8.09 -11.03
N HIS A 175 -1.53 -8.15 -11.28
CA HIS A 175 -0.58 -7.19 -10.74
C HIS A 175 0.21 -6.53 -11.88
N ILE A 176 0.29 -5.21 -11.84
CA ILE A 176 1.17 -4.44 -12.70
C ILE A 176 2.39 -4.03 -11.86
N TYR A 177 3.57 -4.12 -12.46
CA TYR A 177 4.82 -3.64 -11.90
C TYR A 177 5.46 -2.67 -12.87
N LEU A 178 5.63 -1.42 -12.46
CA LEU A 178 6.39 -0.42 -13.21
C LEU A 178 7.78 -0.29 -12.59
N PHE A 179 8.79 -0.40 -13.44
CA PHE A 179 10.20 -0.25 -13.13
C PHE A 179 10.74 1.00 -13.85
N PRO A 180 10.47 2.21 -13.34
CA PRO A 180 10.83 3.42 -14.05
C PRO A 180 12.29 3.81 -13.79
N GLU A 181 12.98 4.26 -14.84
CA GLU A 181 14.29 4.88 -14.68
C GLU A 181 14.14 6.17 -13.85
N ARG A 182 14.95 6.29 -12.79
CA ARG A 182 14.88 7.41 -11.84
C ARG A 182 14.91 8.77 -12.52
N ASP A 183 15.86 8.99 -13.43
CA ASP A 183 16.05 10.29 -14.08
C ASP A 183 14.90 10.61 -15.05
N SER A 184 14.36 9.60 -15.74
CA SER A 184 13.19 9.78 -16.60
C SER A 184 11.96 10.13 -15.77
N PHE A 185 11.72 9.40 -14.69
CA PHE A 185 10.57 9.63 -13.81
C PHE A 185 10.63 11.02 -13.16
N GLN A 186 11.80 11.42 -12.67
CA GLN A 186 12.00 12.76 -12.12
C GLN A 186 11.75 13.86 -13.15
N SER A 187 12.18 13.66 -14.40
CA SER A 187 11.95 14.61 -15.49
C SER A 187 10.45 14.74 -15.81
N LEU A 188 9.74 13.61 -15.87
CA LEU A 188 8.29 13.56 -16.10
C LEU A 188 7.52 14.38 -15.06
N LEU A 189 7.86 14.23 -13.78
CA LEU A 189 7.23 14.99 -12.71
C LEU A 189 7.60 16.48 -12.77
N ALA A 190 8.86 16.80 -13.04
CA ALA A 190 9.34 18.19 -13.06
C ALA A 190 8.69 19.04 -14.16
N ASP A 191 8.26 18.45 -15.27
CA ASP A 191 7.60 19.16 -16.36
C ASP A 191 6.14 19.57 -16.02
N THR A 192 5.49 18.87 -15.09
CA THR A 192 4.08 19.07 -14.74
C THR A 192 3.89 19.90 -13.48
N PHE A 193 4.82 19.84 -12.52
CA PHE A 193 4.72 20.61 -11.27
C PHE A 193 5.64 21.84 -11.29
N PRO A 194 5.13 23.08 -11.07
CA PRO A 194 5.94 24.30 -11.11
C PRO A 194 7.03 24.31 -10.01
N GLN A 195 8.20 24.87 -10.35
CA GLN A 195 9.46 24.77 -9.58
C GLN A 195 9.46 25.31 -8.15
N ASP A 196 8.42 26.05 -7.72
CA ASP A 196 8.31 26.66 -6.39
C ASP A 196 7.49 25.82 -5.38
N ARG A 197 6.93 24.66 -5.78
CA ARG A 197 6.04 23.80 -4.96
C ARG A 197 6.42 22.32 -5.02
N LEU A 198 7.65 22.05 -4.66
CA LEU A 198 8.22 20.71 -4.74
C LEU A 198 9.01 20.60 -3.43
N PRO A 199 8.56 19.85 -2.34
CA PRO A 199 9.30 18.61 -2.01
C PRO A 199 9.08 17.45 -0.96
N ILE A 200 9.66 16.27 -1.31
CA ILE A 200 10.00 14.96 -0.66
C ILE A 200 10.80 14.14 -1.72
N SER A 201 12.05 13.68 -1.51
CA SER A 201 12.66 12.79 -2.52
C SER A 201 12.02 11.40 -2.45
N MET A 202 11.93 10.66 -3.55
CA MET A 202 11.46 9.26 -3.52
C MET A 202 12.26 8.39 -2.51
N ASP A 203 13.51 8.80 -2.26
CA ASP A 203 14.37 8.26 -1.20
C ASP A 203 13.73 8.38 0.20
N LYS A 204 13.11 9.52 0.52
CA LYS A 204 12.39 9.72 1.80
C LYS A 204 11.10 8.92 1.89
N LEU A 205 10.54 8.46 0.77
CA LEU A 205 9.33 7.61 0.77
C LEU A 205 9.63 6.15 0.99
N SER A 206 10.70 5.65 0.39
CA SER A 206 11.22 4.34 0.77
C SER A 206 11.50 4.32 2.27
N VAL A 207 12.14 5.36 2.81
CA VAL A 207 12.33 5.50 4.26
C VAL A 207 11.00 5.54 5.03
N PHE A 208 9.95 6.19 4.50
CA PHE A 208 8.64 6.25 5.16
C PHE A 208 7.93 4.89 5.18
N ASN A 209 8.04 4.11 4.10
CA ASN A 209 7.54 2.74 4.04
C ASN A 209 8.26 1.86 5.08
N GLU A 210 9.59 1.95 5.14
CA GLU A 210 10.41 1.21 6.10
C GLU A 210 10.16 1.62 7.56
N MET A 211 10.01 2.93 7.81
CA MET A 211 9.61 3.48 9.11
C MET A 211 8.30 2.87 9.61
N THR A 212 7.36 2.69 8.67
CA THR A 212 6.07 2.08 8.95
C THR A 212 6.22 0.59 9.23
N LYS A 213 6.94 -0.15 8.37
CA LYS A 213 7.22 -1.59 8.58
C LYS A 213 7.86 -1.82 9.95
N ALA A 214 8.84 -1.00 10.31
CA ALA A 214 9.47 -1.02 11.63
C ALA A 214 8.52 -0.64 12.77
N GLY A 215 7.60 0.32 12.55
CA GLY A 215 6.62 0.76 13.55
C GLY A 215 5.62 -0.31 13.92
N ALA A 216 4.98 -0.95 12.95
CA ALA A 216 4.03 -2.01 13.29
C ALA A 216 4.71 -3.35 13.64
N GLY A 217 5.96 -3.61 13.21
CA GLY A 217 6.76 -4.71 13.75
C GLY A 217 7.01 -4.55 15.25
N ARG A 218 7.33 -3.33 15.71
CA ARG A 218 7.42 -3.03 17.15
C ARG A 218 6.08 -3.15 17.87
N ALA A 219 4.99 -2.77 17.22
CA ALA A 219 3.65 -2.98 17.77
C ALA A 219 3.40 -4.48 18.01
N ALA A 220 3.73 -5.32 17.04
CA ALA A 220 3.70 -6.79 17.13
C ALA A 220 4.44 -7.32 18.35
N GLU A 221 5.70 -6.90 18.51
CA GLU A 221 6.55 -7.35 19.60
C GLU A 221 5.93 -6.99 20.96
N LYS A 222 5.37 -5.78 21.09
CA LYS A 222 4.69 -5.36 22.32
C LYS A 222 3.42 -6.16 22.58
N VAL A 223 2.62 -6.44 21.53
CA VAL A 223 1.44 -7.31 21.63
C VAL A 223 1.86 -8.71 22.08
N THR A 224 2.88 -9.31 21.47
CA THR A 224 3.44 -10.61 21.88
C THR A 224 3.91 -10.59 23.34
N GLN A 225 4.65 -9.56 23.75
CA GLN A 225 5.16 -9.45 25.13
C GLN A 225 4.05 -9.35 26.17
N MET A 226 2.94 -8.69 25.85
CA MET A 226 1.83 -8.47 26.80
C MET A 226 0.82 -9.61 26.81
N THR A 227 0.55 -10.21 25.65
CA THR A 227 -0.45 -11.28 25.50
C THR A 227 0.16 -12.67 25.67
N ASN A 228 1.48 -12.79 25.52
CA ASN A 228 2.20 -14.07 25.42
C ASN A 228 1.69 -14.97 24.27
N ILE A 229 1.05 -14.35 23.27
CA ILE A 229 0.66 -14.97 22.01
C ILE A 229 1.80 -14.67 21.03
N GLU A 230 2.38 -15.69 20.40
CA GLU A 230 3.28 -15.45 19.27
C GLU A 230 2.48 -14.75 18.18
N THR A 231 2.74 -13.46 18.00
CA THR A 231 2.13 -12.68 16.94
C THR A 231 3.18 -12.32 15.91
N ASP A 232 2.98 -12.79 14.68
CA ASP A 232 3.69 -12.24 13.53
C ASP A 232 2.81 -11.12 12.96
N VAL A 233 3.33 -9.90 12.91
CA VAL A 233 2.61 -8.80 12.26
C VAL A 233 3.20 -8.63 10.90
N GLU A 234 2.42 -9.03 9.92
CA GLU A 234 2.67 -8.72 8.54
C GLU A 234 2.03 -7.36 8.27
N ILE A 235 2.88 -6.35 8.04
CA ILE A 235 2.42 -5.06 7.54
C ILE A 235 2.50 -5.16 6.03
N SER A 236 1.33 -5.18 5.44
CA SER A 236 1.15 -5.62 4.09
C SER A 236 1.71 -4.61 3.11
N ARG A 237 1.52 -3.29 3.33
CA ARG A 237 2.00 -2.17 2.48
C ARG A 237 1.63 -0.79 3.04
N PHE A 238 2.27 0.25 2.50
CA PHE A 238 1.96 1.67 2.67
C PHE A 238 1.24 2.23 1.43
N THR A 239 -0.01 2.65 1.60
CA THR A 239 -0.84 3.16 0.48
C THR A 239 -1.30 4.58 0.74
N PHE A 240 -1.18 5.45 -0.27
CA PHE A 240 -1.84 6.75 -0.25
C PHE A 240 -3.29 6.56 -0.67
N VAL A 241 -4.23 7.07 0.13
CA VAL A 241 -5.66 6.99 -0.20
C VAL A 241 -6.21 8.41 -0.34
N PRO A 242 -6.66 8.81 -1.54
CA PRO A 242 -7.44 10.03 -1.72
C PRO A 242 -8.69 10.00 -0.85
N PHE A 243 -9.07 11.15 -0.27
CA PHE A 243 -10.25 11.22 0.59
C PHE A 243 -11.54 10.81 -0.11
N GLU A 244 -11.63 11.02 -1.43
CA GLU A 244 -12.77 10.62 -2.23
C GLU A 244 -12.88 9.10 -2.44
N ASP A 245 -11.76 8.38 -2.35
CA ASP A 245 -11.68 6.94 -2.67
C ASP A 245 -11.81 6.03 -1.45
N ILE A 246 -12.04 6.59 -0.26
CA ILE A 246 -12.05 5.83 1.01
C ILE A 246 -13.01 4.64 0.99
N ASP A 247 -14.14 4.75 0.29
CA ASP A 247 -15.11 3.65 0.18
C ASP A 247 -14.54 2.41 -0.52
N GLY A 248 -13.53 2.58 -1.38
CA GLY A 248 -12.84 1.47 -2.04
C GLY A 248 -11.87 0.74 -1.11
N TYR A 249 -11.45 1.36 0.00
CA TYR A 249 -10.50 0.77 0.94
C TYR A 249 -11.15 0.35 2.26
N LEU A 250 -12.29 0.94 2.60
CA LEU A 250 -12.96 0.72 3.87
C LEU A 250 -14.47 0.65 3.68
N THR A 251 -15.04 -0.52 3.93
CA THR A 251 -16.48 -0.69 4.00
C THR A 251 -17.09 0.05 5.20
N ASP A 252 -18.34 0.49 5.07
CA ASP A 252 -19.07 1.16 6.15
C ASP A 252 -19.71 0.16 7.15
N ASP A 253 -19.08 -0.99 7.33
CA ASP A 253 -19.46 -1.97 8.35
C ASP A 253 -19.13 -1.46 9.76
N GLU A 254 -19.85 -1.97 10.76
CA GLU A 254 -19.58 -1.70 12.18
C GLU A 254 -18.20 -2.20 12.57
N ARG A 255 -17.40 -1.34 13.19
CA ARG A 255 -16.00 -1.58 13.57
C ARG A 255 -15.71 -1.00 14.95
N ILE A 256 -14.69 -1.54 15.61
CA ILE A 256 -14.10 -0.90 16.78
C ILE A 256 -12.92 -0.04 16.32
N ILE A 257 -12.97 1.24 16.65
CA ILE A 257 -12.09 2.27 16.07
C ILE A 257 -11.38 2.99 17.21
N ALA A 258 -10.06 2.87 17.25
CA ALA A 258 -9.19 3.58 18.20
C ALA A 258 -8.58 4.81 17.53
N ILE A 259 -8.93 6.01 17.99
CA ILE A 259 -8.51 7.29 17.38
C ILE A 259 -7.51 7.97 18.31
N THR A 260 -6.29 8.20 17.83
CA THR A 260 -5.22 8.85 18.61
C THR A 260 -4.81 10.16 17.94
N ASN A 261 -4.88 11.26 18.68
CA ASN A 261 -4.37 12.55 18.23
C ASN A 261 -2.88 12.72 18.52
N LEU A 262 -2.11 13.12 17.51
CA LEU A 262 -0.69 13.44 17.61
C LEU A 262 -0.53 14.92 18.01
N GLN A 263 0.06 15.17 19.17
CA GLN A 263 0.26 16.50 19.75
C GLN A 263 1.55 17.19 19.31
N ALA A 264 2.36 16.52 18.49
CA ALA A 264 3.62 17.05 18.00
C ALA A 264 3.85 16.64 16.55
N PRO A 265 4.65 17.38 15.75
CA PRO A 265 4.91 17.08 14.35
C PRO A 265 5.28 15.60 14.13
N PRO A 266 4.64 14.89 13.17
CA PRO A 266 3.85 15.42 12.04
C PRO A 266 2.40 15.83 12.35
N GLY A 267 1.95 15.76 13.62
CA GLY A 267 0.61 16.15 14.02
C GLY A 267 -0.47 15.25 13.42
N GLY A 268 -1.74 15.62 13.58
CA GLY A 268 -2.86 14.89 12.99
C GLY A 268 -3.33 13.68 13.81
N TYR A 269 -3.78 12.61 13.14
CA TYR A 269 -4.37 11.44 13.79
C TYR A 269 -3.78 10.11 13.30
N ILE A 270 -3.76 9.12 14.20
CA ILE A 270 -3.63 7.70 13.86
C ILE A 270 -4.94 7.03 14.25
N VAL A 271 -5.50 6.23 13.37
CA VAL A 271 -6.77 5.53 13.55
C VAL A 271 -6.52 4.05 13.32
N VAL A 272 -6.80 3.21 14.31
CA VAL A 272 -6.72 1.76 14.18
C VAL A 272 -8.12 1.18 14.16
N LEU A 273 -8.46 0.43 13.12
CA LEU A 273 -9.77 -0.18 12.94
C LEU A 273 -9.67 -1.70 13.01
N PHE A 274 -10.55 -2.27 13.82
CA PHE A 274 -10.75 -3.70 13.94
C PHE A 274 -12.14 -4.05 13.42
N ASP A 275 -12.23 -5.03 12.53
CA ASP A 275 -13.52 -5.66 12.27
C ASP A 275 -14.03 -6.36 13.55
N MET A 276 -15.34 -6.58 13.63
CA MET A 276 -15.96 -7.09 14.85
C MET A 276 -15.51 -8.51 15.23
N GLU A 277 -15.14 -9.34 14.25
CA GLU A 277 -14.65 -10.70 14.49
C GLU A 277 -13.23 -10.65 15.07
N SER A 278 -12.33 -9.92 14.41
CA SER A 278 -10.96 -9.65 14.86
C SER A 278 -10.91 -9.00 16.24
N ALA A 279 -11.74 -7.98 16.48
CA ALA A 279 -11.83 -7.31 17.78
C ALA A 279 -12.24 -8.28 18.88
N ARG A 280 -13.17 -9.19 18.58
CA ARG A 280 -13.60 -10.19 19.56
C ARG A 280 -12.48 -11.16 19.88
N VAL A 281 -11.80 -11.67 18.87
CA VAL A 281 -10.70 -12.64 19.01
C VAL A 281 -9.59 -12.08 19.88
N ILE A 282 -9.13 -10.86 19.56
CA ILE A 282 -8.08 -10.19 20.33
C ILE A 282 -8.53 -9.98 21.78
N ALA A 283 -9.75 -9.49 21.96
CA ALA A 283 -10.28 -9.22 23.29
C ALA A 283 -10.42 -10.51 24.12
N ASP A 284 -10.95 -11.59 23.54
CA ASP A 284 -11.10 -12.88 24.22
C ASP A 284 -9.72 -13.47 24.59
N ALA A 285 -8.71 -13.28 23.75
CA ALA A 285 -7.34 -13.74 24.02
C ALA A 285 -6.66 -12.98 25.18
N LEU A 286 -7.04 -11.73 25.40
CA LEU A 286 -6.56 -10.89 26.51
C LEU A 286 -7.32 -11.09 27.81
N LEU A 287 -8.57 -11.51 27.72
CA LEU A 287 -9.42 -11.67 28.89
C LEU A 287 -9.17 -13.03 29.55
N PRO A 288 -8.82 -13.07 30.84
CA PRO A 288 -8.48 -14.31 31.55
C PRO A 288 -9.69 -15.22 31.86
N ILE A 289 -10.87 -14.94 31.30
CA ILE A 289 -12.13 -15.62 31.62
C ILE A 289 -12.91 -15.84 30.32
N GLU A 290 -13.45 -17.05 30.13
CA GLU A 290 -14.46 -17.30 29.08
C GLU A 290 -15.62 -16.32 29.27
N THR A 291 -15.80 -15.43 28.31
CA THR A 291 -16.89 -14.46 28.28
C THR A 291 -18.19 -15.22 28.02
N GLU A 292 -19.10 -15.26 29.00
CA GLU A 292 -20.40 -15.91 28.83
C GLU A 292 -21.30 -15.05 27.91
N GLY A 293 -21.41 -15.45 26.64
CA GLY A 293 -22.38 -14.87 25.69
C GLY A 293 -21.75 -14.30 24.43
N ASN A 294 -22.56 -14.10 23.39
CA ASN A 294 -22.08 -13.62 22.09
C ASN A 294 -22.06 -12.08 21.98
N GLU A 295 -22.20 -11.34 23.08
CA GLU A 295 -22.28 -9.87 23.07
C GLU A 295 -20.92 -9.23 23.41
N PHE A 296 -20.58 -8.14 22.73
CA PHE A 296 -19.38 -7.34 22.99
C PHE A 296 -19.57 -6.55 24.29
N THR A 297 -18.74 -6.78 25.30
CA THR A 297 -18.89 -6.19 26.65
C THR A 297 -17.91 -5.04 26.90
N ASP A 298 -18.14 -4.26 27.96
CA ASP A 298 -17.20 -3.22 28.42
C ASP A 298 -15.78 -3.76 28.65
N GLN A 299 -15.63 -5.05 29.01
CA GLN A 299 -14.33 -5.69 29.16
C GLN A 299 -13.63 -5.93 27.82
N HIS A 300 -14.39 -6.29 26.78
CA HIS A 300 -13.83 -6.40 25.43
C HIS A 300 -13.42 -5.02 24.92
N GLN A 301 -14.22 -3.98 25.18
CA GLN A 301 -13.89 -2.61 24.80
C GLN A 301 -12.59 -2.14 25.47
N ALA A 302 -12.40 -2.40 26.77
CA ALA A 302 -11.17 -2.05 27.47
C ALA A 302 -9.94 -2.84 26.97
N ALA A 303 -10.13 -4.11 26.60
CA ALA A 303 -9.07 -4.91 25.99
C ALA A 303 -8.65 -4.36 24.62
N ILE A 304 -9.62 -3.92 23.81
CA ILE A 304 -9.34 -3.27 22.53
C ILE A 304 -8.76 -1.88 22.70
N GLU A 305 -9.16 -1.11 23.72
CA GLU A 305 -8.51 0.16 24.05
C GLU A 305 -7.02 -0.02 24.35
N GLU A 306 -6.68 -1.06 25.13
CA GLU A 306 -5.29 -1.38 25.44
C GLU A 306 -4.51 -1.80 24.19
N ILE A 307 -5.09 -2.66 23.33
CA ILE A 307 -4.44 -3.06 22.08
C ILE A 307 -4.31 -1.90 21.10
N GLY A 308 -5.36 -1.10 20.92
CA GLY A 308 -5.31 0.11 20.12
C GLY A 308 -4.21 1.04 20.61
N ASN A 309 -4.08 1.21 21.93
CA ASN A 309 -2.99 2.01 22.51
C ASN A 309 -1.61 1.41 22.25
N ILE A 310 -1.44 0.08 22.36
CA ILE A 310 -0.18 -0.61 22.06
C ILE A 310 0.17 -0.46 20.59
N MET A 311 -0.79 -0.71 19.69
CA MET A 311 -0.61 -0.63 18.24
C MET A 311 -0.22 0.78 17.84
N THR A 312 -0.98 1.79 18.28
CA THR A 312 -0.65 3.18 18.01
C THR A 312 0.70 3.57 18.62
N SER A 313 1.01 3.18 19.86
CA SER A 313 2.29 3.52 20.48
C SER A 313 3.48 2.87 19.77
N GLY A 314 3.36 1.60 19.36
CA GLY A 314 4.40 0.92 18.58
C GLY A 314 4.62 1.59 17.22
N PHE A 315 3.53 1.95 16.55
CA PHE A 315 3.57 2.67 15.28
C PHE A 315 4.23 4.05 15.42
N ILE A 316 3.83 4.82 16.43
CA ILE A 316 4.41 6.13 16.76
C ILE A 316 5.89 6.00 17.14
N ASP A 317 6.29 4.96 17.87
CA ASP A 317 7.69 4.72 18.21
C ASP A 317 8.54 4.44 16.95
N GLY A 318 8.00 3.69 15.98
CA GLY A 318 8.62 3.52 14.67
C GLY A 318 8.85 4.86 13.98
N TRP A 319 7.81 5.69 13.94
CA TRP A 319 7.89 7.04 13.38
C TRP A 319 8.90 7.91 14.11
N ALA A 320 8.88 7.89 15.43
CA ALA A 320 9.74 8.71 16.26
C ALA A 320 11.23 8.39 16.05
N ASN A 321 11.57 7.11 15.94
CA ASN A 321 12.95 6.68 15.72
C ASN A 321 13.45 7.09 14.34
N THR A 322 12.69 6.79 13.28
CA THR A 322 13.12 7.09 11.91
C THR A 322 13.14 8.60 11.64
N LEU A 323 12.21 9.36 12.21
CA LEU A 323 12.20 10.83 12.14
C LEU A 323 13.18 11.50 13.12
N ASN A 324 13.89 10.70 13.94
CA ASN A 324 14.79 11.12 15.01
C ASN A 324 14.16 12.19 15.93
N ARG A 325 12.89 12.00 16.28
CA ARG A 325 12.06 12.97 17.02
C ARG A 325 11.07 12.28 17.93
N LYS A 326 10.85 12.84 19.11
CA LYS A 326 9.75 12.38 19.97
C LYS A 326 8.41 12.85 19.40
N ILE A 327 7.48 11.94 19.16
CA ILE A 327 6.12 12.27 18.75
C ILE A 327 5.21 12.09 19.97
N GLN A 328 4.69 13.19 20.50
CA GLN A 328 3.76 13.13 21.63
C GLN A 328 2.36 12.82 21.12
N HIS A 329 1.61 12.00 21.84
CA HIS A 329 0.23 11.65 21.53
C HIS A 329 -0.61 11.53 22.80
N VAL A 330 -1.93 11.59 22.63
CA VAL A 330 -2.89 11.26 23.70
C VAL A 330 -3.24 9.78 23.68
N PRO A 331 -3.79 9.22 24.77
CA PRO A 331 -4.44 7.90 24.73
C PRO A 331 -5.54 7.86 23.66
N PRO A 332 -5.78 6.70 23.01
CA PRO A 332 -6.80 6.59 22.00
C PRO A 332 -8.22 6.76 22.57
N ASP A 333 -9.05 7.50 21.86
CA ASP A 333 -10.50 7.48 22.06
C ASP A 333 -11.08 6.30 21.26
N VAL A 334 -11.71 5.35 21.95
CA VAL A 334 -12.32 4.17 21.32
C VAL A 334 -13.80 4.42 21.04
N VAL A 335 -14.19 4.29 19.78
CA VAL A 335 -15.56 4.41 19.32
C VAL A 335 -16.00 3.12 18.62
N ASN A 336 -17.29 2.81 18.73
CA ASN A 336 -17.94 1.76 17.96
C ASN A 336 -18.84 2.43 16.93
N GLY A 337 -18.67 2.09 15.66
CA GLY A 337 -19.50 2.62 14.60
C GLY A 337 -19.05 2.23 13.21
N PRO A 338 -19.73 2.76 12.18
CA PRO A 338 -19.38 2.52 10.80
C PRO A 338 -17.98 3.08 10.47
N GLY A 339 -17.11 2.22 9.93
CA GLY A 339 -15.71 2.53 9.67
C GLY A 339 -15.50 3.76 8.77
N ALA A 340 -16.03 3.70 7.55
CA ALA A 340 -15.88 4.75 6.55
C ALA A 340 -16.48 6.08 7.01
N THR A 341 -17.66 6.05 7.62
CA THR A 341 -18.33 7.26 8.16
C THR A 341 -17.51 7.92 9.26
N THR A 342 -16.94 7.13 10.18
CA THR A 342 -16.11 7.66 11.27
C THR A 342 -14.85 8.31 10.72
N LEU A 343 -14.18 7.65 9.77
CA LEU A 343 -12.97 8.17 9.14
C LEU A 343 -13.24 9.49 8.38
N ARG A 344 -14.34 9.58 7.63
CA ARG A 344 -14.78 10.83 6.97
C ARG A 344 -15.00 11.97 7.93
N SER A 345 -15.58 11.69 9.10
CA SER A 345 -15.78 12.73 10.12
C SER A 345 -14.46 13.31 10.61
N LEU A 346 -13.39 12.52 10.68
CA LEU A 346 -12.05 13.00 11.04
C LEU A 346 -11.40 13.79 9.91
N ILE A 347 -11.59 13.31 8.67
CA ILE A 347 -11.05 13.94 7.47
C ILE A 347 -11.60 15.33 7.23
N GLY A 348 -12.84 15.60 7.63
CA GLY A 348 -13.45 16.93 7.53
C GLY A 348 -12.60 18.05 8.17
N ASP A 349 -11.74 17.74 9.15
CA ASP A 349 -10.80 18.70 9.76
C ASP A 349 -9.61 19.09 8.85
N PHE A 350 -9.44 18.36 7.75
CA PHE A 350 -8.27 18.39 6.88
C PHE A 350 -8.57 18.71 5.41
N GLU A 351 -9.81 18.52 4.94
CA GLU A 351 -10.21 18.68 3.52
C GLU A 351 -9.82 20.03 2.88
N GLU A 352 -9.67 21.11 3.67
CA GLU A 352 -9.25 22.41 3.12
C GLU A 352 -7.74 22.49 2.82
N ARG A 353 -6.93 21.56 3.33
CA ARG A 353 -5.46 21.65 3.37
C ARG A 353 -4.74 20.43 2.79
N GLN A 354 -5.42 19.28 2.70
CA GLN A 354 -4.89 18.05 2.13
C GLN A 354 -6.04 17.21 1.56
N ASP A 355 -5.69 16.29 0.67
CA ASP A 355 -6.66 15.50 -0.09
C ASP A 355 -6.46 13.99 0.08
N TYR A 356 -5.52 13.57 0.94
CA TYR A 356 -5.13 12.17 1.10
C TYR A 356 -4.82 11.83 2.56
N LEU A 357 -4.88 10.53 2.85
CA LEU A 357 -4.36 9.91 4.06
C LEU A 357 -3.45 8.73 3.70
N PHE A 358 -2.87 8.13 4.72
CA PHE A 358 -2.07 6.93 4.61
C PHE A 358 -2.84 5.73 5.17
N LEU A 359 -2.94 4.66 4.39
CA LEU A 359 -3.46 3.37 4.81
C LEU A 359 -2.30 2.38 4.97
N PHE A 360 -2.39 1.60 6.03
CA PHE A 360 -1.54 0.47 6.29
C PHE A 360 -2.41 -0.74 6.63
N ASP A 361 -2.38 -1.72 5.75
CA ASP A 361 -3.03 -3.00 6.01
C ASP A 361 -2.11 -3.84 6.87
N SER A 362 -2.62 -4.34 7.98
CA SER A 362 -1.84 -5.15 8.90
C SER A 362 -2.61 -6.40 9.28
N THR A 363 -1.91 -7.53 9.26
CA THR A 363 -2.44 -8.79 9.75
C THR A 363 -1.61 -9.23 10.94
N ILE A 364 -2.26 -9.44 12.09
CA ILE A 364 -1.68 -10.11 13.23
C ILE A 364 -1.95 -11.61 13.05
N GLN A 365 -0.93 -12.38 12.68
CA GLN A 365 -0.98 -13.83 12.64
C GLN A 365 -0.83 -14.38 14.05
N THR A 366 -1.80 -15.16 14.52
CA THR A 366 -1.67 -15.97 15.75
C THR A 366 -1.65 -17.46 15.38
N PRO A 367 -1.20 -18.37 16.25
CA PRO A 367 -1.19 -19.81 15.97
C PRO A 367 -2.56 -20.40 15.65
N GLU A 368 -3.64 -19.73 16.06
CA GLU A 368 -5.01 -20.21 15.94
C GLU A 368 -5.74 -19.54 14.77
N GLN A 369 -5.44 -18.27 14.49
CA GLN A 369 -6.08 -17.50 13.43
C GLN A 369 -5.34 -16.21 13.06
N ALA A 370 -5.56 -15.73 11.83
CA ALA A 370 -5.18 -14.40 11.39
C ALA A 370 -6.20 -13.37 11.89
N ILE A 371 -5.71 -12.19 12.26
CA ILE A 371 -6.51 -11.06 12.71
C ILE A 371 -6.18 -9.87 11.80
N GLY A 372 -7.18 -9.41 11.06
CA GLY A 372 -7.05 -8.24 10.20
C GLY A 372 -7.24 -6.94 10.99
N LEU A 373 -6.42 -5.95 10.71
CA LEU A 373 -6.63 -4.58 11.16
C LEU A 373 -6.14 -3.58 10.11
N ASN A 374 -6.81 -2.44 10.04
CA ASN A 374 -6.39 -1.34 9.18
C ASN A 374 -5.89 -0.19 10.05
N ILE A 375 -4.72 0.34 9.74
CA ILE A 375 -4.19 1.56 10.38
C ILE A 375 -4.27 2.69 9.35
N PHE A 376 -4.95 3.77 9.71
CA PHE A 376 -5.00 4.99 8.92
C PHE A 376 -4.21 6.07 9.63
N ALA A 377 -3.23 6.68 8.97
CA ALA A 377 -2.56 7.87 9.46
C ALA A 377 -2.99 9.10 8.65
N ILE A 378 -3.44 10.13 9.35
CA ILE A 378 -3.89 11.41 8.81
C ILE A 378 -3.02 12.51 9.44
N PRO A 379 -1.73 12.63 9.06
CA PRO A 379 -0.88 13.68 9.60
C PRO A 379 -1.29 15.05 9.05
N ASP A 380 -0.81 16.11 9.69
CA ASP A 380 -0.96 17.46 9.16
C ASP A 380 0.06 17.68 8.05
N GLN A 381 -0.40 17.90 6.80
CA GLN A 381 0.46 18.01 5.62
C GLN A 381 1.64 18.98 5.80
N ASP A 382 1.41 20.18 6.33
CA ASP A 382 2.45 21.19 6.49
C ASP A 382 3.53 20.75 7.51
N GLN A 383 3.11 20.12 8.60
CA GLN A 383 4.01 19.58 9.61
C GLN A 383 4.75 18.35 9.10
N LEU A 384 4.08 17.43 8.40
CA LEU A 384 4.71 16.28 7.79
C LEU A 384 5.77 16.72 6.77
N GLN A 385 5.45 17.70 5.92
CA GLN A 385 6.40 18.26 4.97
C GLN A 385 7.61 18.86 5.67
N THR A 386 7.41 19.59 6.77
CA THR A 386 8.51 20.16 7.57
C THR A 386 9.41 19.06 8.13
N VAL A 387 8.82 18.03 8.73
CA VAL A 387 9.56 16.90 9.33
C VAL A 387 10.32 16.13 8.26
N LEU A 388 9.68 15.86 7.12
CA LEU A 388 10.33 15.20 6.00
C LEU A 388 11.44 16.07 5.43
N ASP A 389 11.30 17.38 5.34
CA ASP A 389 12.36 18.27 4.83
C ASP A 389 13.64 18.22 5.68
N GLU A 390 13.48 18.06 6.99
CA GLU A 390 14.55 17.96 7.98
C GLU A 390 15.15 16.55 8.08
N LEU A 391 14.47 15.54 7.54
CA LEU A 391 14.91 14.15 7.55
C LEU A 391 16.18 13.93 6.72
N SER A 392 17.19 13.33 7.36
CA SER A 392 18.37 12.77 6.71
C SER A 392 18.09 11.31 6.32
N VAL A 393 18.19 11.00 5.02
CA VAL A 393 17.94 9.64 4.51
C VAL A 393 18.94 8.62 5.08
N ASP A 394 20.21 9.01 5.23
CA ASP A 394 21.26 8.14 5.76
C ASP A 394 21.04 7.81 7.24
N GLU A 395 20.64 8.81 8.05
CA GLU A 395 20.35 8.61 9.47
C GLU A 395 19.08 7.77 9.65
N ALA A 396 18.07 8.03 8.83
CA ALA A 396 16.81 7.30 8.86
C ALA A 396 16.99 5.82 8.48
N THR A 397 17.77 5.54 7.43
CA THR A 397 18.12 4.17 7.02
C THR A 397 18.92 3.47 8.11
N SER A 398 19.87 4.16 8.73
CA SER A 398 20.64 3.60 9.86
C SER A 398 19.76 3.29 11.08
N ALA A 399 18.76 4.13 11.37
CA ALA A 399 17.81 3.92 12.46
C ALA A 399 16.83 2.76 12.19
N ILE A 400 16.56 2.47 10.91
CA ILE A 400 15.79 1.28 10.48
C ILE A 400 16.65 0.02 10.65
N ASP A 401 17.92 0.06 10.23
CA ASP A 401 18.82 -1.10 10.25
C ASP A 401 19.31 -1.47 11.68
N ASP A 402 19.54 -0.48 12.55
CA ASP A 402 19.96 -0.68 13.95
C ASP A 402 19.08 0.11 14.94
N PRO A 403 17.84 -0.36 15.17
CA PRO A 403 16.83 0.35 15.94
C PRO A 403 17.15 0.53 17.43
N GLU A 404 17.98 -0.33 18.03
CA GLU A 404 18.35 -0.27 19.46
C GLU A 404 19.44 0.78 19.73
N SER A 405 20.16 1.22 18.69
CA SER A 405 21.25 2.18 18.79
C SER A 405 20.80 3.64 18.80
N PHE A 406 19.52 3.90 18.47
CA PHE A 406 18.96 5.23 18.28
C PHE A 406 18.03 5.65 19.42
N GLU A 407 18.38 6.74 20.12
CA GLU A 407 17.43 7.46 20.99
C GLU A 407 16.93 8.71 20.24
N PRO A 408 15.60 8.88 20.04
CA PRO A 408 15.05 10.05 19.37
C PRO A 408 15.43 11.34 20.08
N SER A 409 15.92 12.31 19.30
CA SER A 409 16.31 13.61 19.82
C SER A 409 15.14 14.34 20.46
N SER A 410 15.39 15.05 21.56
CA SER A 410 14.39 15.93 22.17
C SER A 410 14.13 17.13 21.26
N TYR A 411 12.92 17.69 21.31
CA TYR A 411 12.59 18.95 20.62
C TYR A 411 13.55 20.11 20.97
N ASP A 412 14.12 20.10 22.18
CA ASP A 412 15.07 21.13 22.62
C ASP A 412 16.48 20.96 21.99
N ASP A 413 16.82 19.77 21.50
CA ASP A 413 18.12 19.45 20.92
C ASP A 413 18.18 19.67 19.40
N LEU A 414 17.02 19.91 18.76
CA LEU A 414 16.85 20.05 17.31
C LEU A 414 16.82 21.51 16.82
N LYS A 415 17.24 22.46 17.65
CA LYS A 415 17.42 23.89 17.32
C LYS A 415 18.89 24.23 17.12
#